data_AF-A0A0U4FG62-F1
#
_entry.id   AF-A0A0U4FG62-F1
#
_cell.length_a   1.000
_cell.length_b   1.000
_cell.length_c   1.000
_cell.angle_alpha   90.00
_cell.angle_beta   90.00
_cell.angle_gamma   90.00
#
_symmetry.space_group_name_H-M   'P 1'
#
loop_
_entity.id
_entity.type
_entity.pdbx_description
1 polymer ?
#
loop_
_entity_poly.entity_id
_entity_poly.type
_entity_poly.pdbx_seq_one_letter_code
_entity_poly.pdbx_strand_id
1 'polypeptide(L)'
;MHKIILPIIVFTFLLLSFGETTTEAKGKTEIILQNQFPSLMERAFLRSLGETILDIMSKHGDNQLFEYGRIEKISGNDPYDITLRVIGFQGAHNPPYKLIRMTIRIPGDKDANYSVLFYSHRCISDKEFDKLTEYATYN
;
A
#
# COMPACT_ATOMS: atom_id res chain seq x y z
N MET A 1 48.55 -6.48 38.03
CA MET A 1 47.46 -6.85 37.07
C MET A 1 46.58 -5.66 36.65
N HIS A 2 47.07 -4.40 36.65
CA HIS A 2 46.25 -3.22 36.29
C HIS A 2 46.53 -2.61 34.90
N LYS A 3 47.54 -3.09 34.16
CA LYS A 3 47.95 -2.48 32.89
C LYS A 3 47.13 -2.90 31.65
N ILE A 4 46.29 -3.94 31.76
CA ILE A 4 45.52 -4.50 30.63
C ILE A 4 44.05 -4.02 30.64
N ILE A 5 43.57 -3.49 31.77
CA ILE A 5 42.16 -3.08 31.94
C ILE A 5 41.87 -1.74 31.22
N LEU A 6 42.84 -0.82 31.21
CA LEU A 6 42.70 0.49 30.58
C LEU A 6 42.47 0.45 29.06
N PRO A 7 43.22 -0.34 28.24
CA PRO A 7 42.99 -0.39 26.79
C PRO A 7 41.65 -1.03 26.42
N ILE A 8 41.13 -1.95 27.23
CA ILE A 8 39.83 -2.61 27.00
C ILE A 8 38.68 -1.59 27.14
N ILE A 9 38.75 -0.72 28.16
CA ILE A 9 37.76 0.33 28.41
C ILE A 9 37.76 1.36 27.27
N VAL A 10 38.94 1.76 26.78
CA VAL A 10 39.06 2.69 25.64
C VAL A 10 38.48 2.08 24.37
N PHE A 11 38.70 0.78 24.12
CA PHE A 11 38.16 0.08 22.96
C PHE A 11 36.64 -0.07 23.01
N THR A 12 36.06 -0.32 24.19
CA THR A 12 34.59 -0.38 24.35
C THR A 12 33.94 1.00 24.20
N PHE A 13 34.61 2.05 24.65
CA PHE A 13 34.13 3.42 24.46
C PHE A 13 34.15 3.84 22.98
N LEU A 14 35.15 3.38 22.22
CA LEU A 14 35.26 3.64 20.78
C LEU A 14 34.10 2.97 20.01
N LEU A 15 33.76 1.72 20.33
CA LEU A 15 32.67 0.99 19.67
C LEU A 15 31.28 1.60 19.92
N LEU A 16 31.05 2.20 21.09
CA LEU A 16 29.80 2.92 21.39
C LEU A 16 29.69 4.27 20.66
N SER A 17 30.82 4.86 20.25
CA SER A 17 30.83 6.10 19.46
C SER A 17 30.55 5.88 17.97
N PHE A 18 30.65 4.63 17.49
CA PHE A 18 30.17 4.20 16.17
C PHE A 18 28.71 3.73 16.21
N GLY A 19 27.89 4.33 17.08
CA GLY A 19 26.45 4.22 16.95
C GLY A 19 26.05 4.78 15.59
N GLU A 20 25.75 3.90 14.64
CA GLU A 20 25.29 4.26 13.31
C GLU A 20 24.16 5.27 13.46
N THR A 21 24.35 6.47 12.88
CA THR A 21 23.20 7.33 12.60
C THR A 21 22.36 6.55 11.61
N THR A 22 21.33 5.88 12.08
CA THR A 22 20.29 5.33 11.22
C THR A 22 19.64 6.51 10.53
N THR A 23 20.16 6.90 9.38
CA THR A 23 19.43 7.76 8.45
C THR A 23 18.26 6.92 7.99
N GLU A 24 17.12 7.10 8.65
CA GLU A 24 15.84 6.56 8.21
C GLU A 24 15.70 6.98 6.75
N ALA A 25 15.84 6.02 5.83
CA ALA A 25 15.77 6.28 4.41
C ALA A 25 14.36 6.80 4.13
N LYS A 26 14.22 8.12 4.02
CA LYS A 26 12.95 8.79 3.79
C LYS A 26 12.49 8.43 2.38
N GLY A 27 11.79 7.30 2.26
CA GLY A 27 11.31 6.78 0.98
C GLY A 27 10.53 7.84 0.22
N LYS A 28 10.75 7.92 -1.10
CA LYS A 28 9.99 8.82 -1.96
C LYS A 28 8.51 8.46 -1.84
N THR A 29 7.66 9.46 -1.71
CA THR A 29 6.20 9.30 -1.74
C THR A 29 5.65 10.02 -2.96
N GLU A 30 4.83 9.33 -3.73
CA GLU A 30 4.11 9.86 -4.88
C GLU A 30 2.61 9.77 -4.62
N ILE A 31 1.92 10.91 -4.75
CA ILE A 31 0.46 10.99 -4.63
C ILE A 31 -0.12 11.10 -6.04
N ILE A 32 -1.02 10.19 -6.38
CA ILE A 32 -1.63 10.14 -7.71
C ILE A 32 -2.92 10.96 -7.70
N LEU A 33 -3.07 11.85 -8.69
CA LEU A 33 -4.25 12.71 -8.81
C LEU A 33 -5.51 11.89 -9.14
N GLN A 34 -6.58 12.12 -8.40
CA GLN A 34 -7.84 11.36 -8.51
C GLN A 34 -8.90 12.06 -9.36
N ASN A 35 -8.71 13.34 -9.67
CA ASN A 35 -9.58 14.17 -10.49
C ASN A 35 -9.23 14.15 -11.99
N GLN A 36 -8.60 13.05 -12.43
CA GLN A 36 -8.26 12.79 -13.82
C GLN A 36 -8.29 11.29 -14.07
N PHE A 37 -8.42 10.90 -15.34
CA PHE A 37 -8.40 9.50 -15.73
C PHE A 37 -7.05 8.85 -15.39
N PRO A 38 -7.05 7.56 -14.98
CA PRO A 38 -5.83 6.84 -14.67
C PRO A 38 -4.94 6.74 -15.90
N SER A 39 -3.63 6.89 -15.70
CA SER A 39 -2.65 6.72 -16.78
C SER A 39 -2.68 5.30 -17.34
N LEU A 40 -2.11 5.09 -18.55
CA LEU A 40 -1.98 3.74 -19.10
C LEU A 40 -1.21 2.79 -18.16
N MET A 41 -0.17 3.31 -17.50
CA MET A 41 0.61 2.56 -16.52
C MET A 41 -0.22 2.19 -15.30
N GLU A 42 -0.96 3.14 -14.72
CA GLU A 42 -1.84 2.89 -13.57
C GLU A 42 -2.86 1.80 -13.89
N ARG A 43 -3.50 1.86 -15.08
CA ARG A 43 -4.48 0.84 -15.50
C ARG A 43 -3.84 -0.54 -15.69
N ALA A 44 -2.69 -0.61 -16.35
CA ALA A 44 -2.00 -1.88 -16.56
C ALA A 44 -1.57 -2.52 -15.24
N PHE A 45 -1.09 -1.69 -14.30
CA PHE A 45 -0.72 -2.13 -12.96
C PHE A 45 -1.92 -2.60 -12.15
N LEU A 46 -3.03 -1.86 -12.14
CA LEU A 46 -4.25 -2.29 -11.47
C LEU A 46 -4.82 -3.59 -12.06
N ARG A 47 -4.70 -3.76 -13.39
CA ARG A 47 -5.11 -5.00 -14.07
C ARG A 47 -4.29 -6.20 -13.61
N SER A 48 -2.98 -6.04 -13.43
CA SER A 48 -2.12 -7.13 -12.93
C SER A 48 -2.39 -7.45 -11.45
N LEU A 49 -2.91 -6.49 -10.67
CA LEU A 49 -3.31 -6.70 -9.29
C LEU A 49 -4.71 -7.28 -9.09
N GLY A 50 -5.47 -7.56 -10.16
CA GLY A 50 -6.88 -7.97 -10.05
C GLY A 50 -7.12 -9.16 -9.12
N GLU A 51 -6.34 -10.24 -9.29
CA GLU A 51 -6.43 -11.43 -8.42
C GLU A 51 -5.98 -11.14 -6.99
N THR A 52 -4.92 -10.35 -6.81
CA THR A 52 -4.43 -9.91 -5.50
C THR A 52 -5.50 -9.13 -4.74
N ILE A 53 -6.20 -8.21 -5.40
CA ILE A 53 -7.27 -7.42 -4.78
C ILE A 53 -8.43 -8.34 -4.34
N LEU A 54 -8.86 -9.27 -5.20
CA LEU A 54 -9.91 -10.24 -4.86
C LEU A 54 -9.53 -11.12 -3.67
N ASP A 55 -8.30 -11.64 -3.65
CA ASP A 55 -7.78 -12.48 -2.55
C ASP A 55 -7.73 -11.71 -1.22
N ILE A 56 -7.26 -10.46 -1.24
CA ILE A 56 -7.26 -9.59 -0.05
C ILE A 56 -8.69 -9.36 0.45
N MET A 57 -9.62 -8.98 -0.44
CA MET A 57 -11.01 -8.74 -0.06
C MET A 57 -11.64 -9.99 0.57
N SER A 58 -11.44 -11.16 -0.04
CA SER A 58 -11.92 -12.45 0.48
C SER A 58 -11.37 -12.76 1.88
N LYS A 59 -10.06 -12.59 2.08
CA LYS A 59 -9.40 -12.79 3.39
C LYS A 59 -9.91 -11.86 4.49
N HIS A 60 -10.41 -10.68 4.12
CA HIS A 60 -11.02 -9.72 5.04
C HIS A 60 -12.55 -9.84 5.14
N GLY A 61 -13.16 -10.87 4.54
CA GLY A 61 -14.60 -11.16 4.63
C GLY A 61 -15.48 -10.41 3.63
N ASP A 62 -14.90 -9.67 2.68
CA ASP A 62 -15.62 -9.01 1.60
C ASP A 62 -15.63 -9.86 0.34
N ASN A 63 -16.46 -10.90 0.33
CA ASN A 63 -16.64 -11.83 -0.79
C ASN A 63 -17.48 -11.22 -1.93
N GLN A 64 -17.16 -10.00 -2.34
CA GLN A 64 -17.88 -9.24 -3.34
C GLN A 64 -16.99 -9.00 -4.57
N LEU A 65 -17.62 -8.72 -5.71
CA LEU A 65 -16.89 -8.28 -6.90
C LEU A 65 -16.49 -6.82 -6.74
N PHE A 66 -15.56 -6.37 -7.58
CA PHE A 66 -15.16 -4.98 -7.65
C PHE A 66 -14.95 -4.50 -9.08
N GLU A 67 -15.06 -3.19 -9.22
CA GLU A 67 -14.70 -2.43 -10.42
C GLU A 67 -14.11 -1.09 -9.96
N TYR A 68 -13.53 -0.31 -10.88
CA TYR A 68 -13.06 1.04 -10.58
C TYR A 68 -11.93 1.12 -9.53
N GLY A 69 -10.82 0.41 -9.81
CA GLY A 69 -9.58 0.57 -9.05
C GLY A 69 -8.85 1.88 -9.38
N ARG A 70 -8.24 2.51 -8.38
CA ARG A 70 -7.34 3.67 -8.51
C ARG A 70 -6.17 3.53 -7.54
N ILE A 71 -4.97 3.94 -7.95
CA ILE A 71 -3.85 4.09 -7.02
C ILE A 71 -3.99 5.46 -6.37
N GLU A 72 -3.99 5.53 -5.04
CA GLU A 72 -4.03 6.81 -4.31
C GLU A 72 -2.61 7.31 -4.01
N LYS A 73 -1.71 6.39 -3.63
CA LYS A 73 -0.35 6.72 -3.19
C LYS A 73 0.60 5.55 -3.41
N ILE A 74 1.86 5.86 -3.75
CA ILE A 74 2.98 4.92 -3.71
C ILE A 74 4.06 5.52 -2.81
N SER A 75 4.64 4.73 -1.92
CA SER A 75 5.77 5.16 -1.08
C SER A 75 6.84 4.07 -0.98
N GLY A 76 8.09 4.49 -0.82
CA GLY A 76 9.24 3.58 -0.67
C GLY A 76 10.17 3.60 -1.88
N ASN A 77 11.21 2.78 -1.82
CA ASN A 77 12.22 2.66 -2.86
C ASN A 77 12.63 1.21 -3.11
N ASP A 78 11.69 0.27 -2.87
CA ASP A 78 11.86 -1.18 -2.72
C ASP A 78 12.11 -1.63 -1.25
N PRO A 79 11.13 -2.27 -0.57
CA PRO A 79 9.78 -2.58 -1.08
C PRO A 79 8.92 -1.32 -1.23
N TYR A 80 7.88 -1.40 -2.06
CA TYR A 80 6.92 -0.33 -2.32
C TYR A 80 5.61 -0.56 -1.56
N ASP A 81 5.19 0.44 -0.82
CA ASP A 81 3.88 0.49 -0.17
C ASP A 81 2.91 1.25 -1.09
N ILE A 82 1.88 0.55 -1.56
CA ILE A 82 0.93 1.02 -2.57
C ILE A 82 -0.46 1.07 -1.94
N THR A 83 -1.01 2.27 -1.83
CA THR A 83 -2.38 2.48 -1.36
C THR A 83 -3.34 2.51 -2.55
N LEU A 84 -4.33 1.62 -2.53
CA LEU A 84 -5.36 1.46 -3.55
C LEU A 84 -6.72 1.90 -3.00
N ARG A 85 -7.50 2.54 -3.87
CA ARG A 85 -8.94 2.70 -3.74
C ARG A 85 -9.64 1.78 -4.73
N VAL A 86 -10.61 1.02 -4.25
CA VAL A 86 -11.39 0.07 -5.05
C VAL A 86 -12.87 0.21 -4.70
N ILE A 87 -13.76 0.10 -5.69
CA ILE A 87 -15.20 0.13 -5.48
C ILE A 87 -15.78 -1.28 -5.65
N GLY A 88 -16.25 -1.86 -4.56
CA GLY A 88 -16.90 -3.18 -4.59
C GLY A 88 -18.42 -3.10 -4.63
N PHE A 89 -19.05 -4.18 -5.11
CA PHE A 89 -20.49 -4.31 -5.25
C PHE A 89 -20.95 -5.75 -4.96
N GLN A 90 -22.10 -5.89 -4.31
CA GLN A 90 -22.61 -7.21 -3.87
C GLN A 90 -23.37 -7.98 -4.98
N GLY A 91 -23.74 -7.34 -6.09
CA GLY A 91 -24.56 -7.92 -7.16
C GLY A 91 -24.05 -7.63 -8.58
N ALA A 92 -24.90 -7.64 -9.59
CA ALA A 92 -24.55 -7.30 -10.97
C ALA A 92 -24.28 -5.79 -11.14
N HIS A 93 -23.18 -5.30 -10.54
CA HIS A 93 -22.76 -3.89 -10.53
C HIS A 93 -23.82 -2.94 -9.92
N ASN A 94 -24.69 -3.48 -9.08
CA ASN A 94 -25.76 -2.75 -8.42
C ASN A 94 -25.43 -2.50 -6.94
N PRO A 95 -26.05 -1.48 -6.32
CA PRO A 95 -25.95 -1.22 -4.89
C PRO A 95 -26.27 -2.47 -4.04
N PRO A 96 -25.75 -2.55 -2.80
CA PRO A 96 -24.95 -1.54 -2.13
C PRO A 96 -23.49 -1.50 -2.63
N TYR A 97 -22.97 -0.28 -2.81
CA TYR A 97 -21.56 -0.05 -3.13
C TYR A 97 -20.72 0.04 -1.85
N LYS A 98 -19.51 -0.49 -1.89
CA LYS A 98 -18.50 -0.31 -0.85
C LYS A 98 -17.26 0.35 -1.40
N LEU A 99 -16.80 1.38 -0.72
CA LEU A 99 -15.46 1.90 -0.86
C LEU A 99 -14.51 1.02 -0.05
N ILE A 100 -13.54 0.41 -0.73
CA ILE A 100 -12.46 -0.36 -0.12
C ILE A 100 -11.16 0.41 -0.29
N ARG A 101 -10.40 0.50 0.81
CA ARG A 101 -9.05 1.02 0.81
C ARG A 101 -8.10 -0.01 1.38
N MET A 102 -7.02 -0.26 0.66
CA MET A 102 -5.97 -1.17 1.09
C MET A 102 -4.60 -0.58 0.82
N THR A 103 -3.63 -0.90 1.67
CA THR A 103 -2.22 -0.65 1.40
C THR A 103 -1.52 -2.00 1.31
N ILE A 104 -0.93 -2.28 0.16
CA ILE A 104 -0.15 -3.48 -0.08
C ILE A 104 1.33 -3.12 -0.20
N ARG A 105 2.19 -3.99 0.30
CA ARG A 105 3.64 -3.92 0.14
C ARG A 105 4.09 -4.91 -0.92
N ILE A 106 4.88 -4.47 -1.91
CA ILE A 106 5.43 -5.30 -2.99
C ILE A 106 6.95 -5.00 -3.16
N PRO A 107 7.84 -6.00 -3.11
CA PRO A 107 7.59 -7.37 -2.62
C PRO A 107 7.20 -7.35 -1.14
N GLY A 108 6.49 -8.38 -0.70
CA GLY A 108 6.04 -8.54 0.69
C GLY A 108 7.16 -8.93 1.65
N ASP A 109 6.85 -8.94 2.95
CA ASP A 109 7.76 -9.40 3.98
C ASP A 109 7.97 -10.93 3.87
N LYS A 110 9.15 -11.43 4.28
CA LYS A 110 9.47 -12.87 4.38
C LYS A 110 9.21 -13.64 3.07
N ASP A 111 9.75 -13.11 1.97
CA ASP A 111 9.67 -13.72 0.62
C ASP A 111 8.25 -13.85 0.04
N ALA A 112 7.26 -13.18 0.63
CA ALA A 112 5.91 -13.13 0.07
C ALA A 112 5.86 -12.23 -1.17
N ASN A 113 5.04 -12.60 -2.15
CA ASN A 113 4.80 -11.75 -3.34
C ASN A 113 4.23 -10.37 -2.94
N TYR A 114 3.42 -10.32 -1.87
CA TYR A 114 2.91 -9.09 -1.30
C TYR A 114 2.61 -9.25 0.20
N SER A 115 2.46 -8.13 0.92
CA SER A 115 1.93 -8.10 2.30
C SER A 115 0.85 -7.02 2.43
N VAL A 116 -0.19 -7.28 3.22
CA VAL A 116 -1.24 -6.28 3.49
C VAL A 116 -0.88 -5.49 4.74
N LEU A 117 -0.64 -4.20 4.57
CA LEU A 117 -0.31 -3.29 5.69
C LEU A 117 -1.54 -2.62 6.27
N PHE A 118 -2.57 -2.42 5.44
CA PHE A 118 -3.81 -1.77 5.84
C PHE A 118 -4.97 -2.28 4.99
N TYR A 119 -6.13 -2.43 5.62
CA TYR A 119 -7.39 -2.72 4.95
C TYR A 119 -8.54 -2.03 5.69
N SER A 120 -9.43 -1.40 4.94
CA SER A 120 -10.70 -0.87 5.45
C SER A 120 -11.75 -0.85 4.35
N HIS A 121 -13.01 -0.93 4.76
CA HIS A 121 -14.13 -0.72 3.87
C HIS A 121 -15.21 0.12 4.53
N ARG A 122 -16.10 0.70 3.73
CA ARG A 122 -17.39 1.23 4.18
C ARG A 122 -18.38 1.27 3.03
N CYS A 123 -19.67 1.22 3.35
CA CYS A 123 -20.72 1.51 2.38
C CYS A 123 -20.62 2.98 1.93
N ILE A 124 -20.97 3.24 0.68
CA ILE A 124 -21.05 4.58 0.09
C ILE A 124 -22.43 4.80 -0.53
N SER A 125 -22.84 6.06 -0.61
CA SER A 125 -24.08 6.44 -1.31
C SER A 125 -23.88 6.48 -2.82
N ASP A 126 -24.96 6.44 -3.59
CA ASP A 126 -24.91 6.56 -5.06
C ASP A 126 -24.22 7.85 -5.50
N LYS A 127 -24.52 8.97 -4.84
CA LYS A 127 -23.85 10.26 -5.11
C LYS A 127 -22.34 10.21 -4.86
N GLU A 128 -21.91 9.48 -3.83
CA GLU A 128 -20.49 9.29 -3.56
C GLU A 128 -19.85 8.33 -4.57
N PHE A 129 -20.56 7.27 -4.96
CA PHE A 129 -20.16 6.37 -6.03
C PHE A 129 -19.90 7.14 -7.33
N ASP A 130 -20.87 7.93 -7.81
CA ASP A 130 -20.76 8.71 -9.05
C ASP A 130 -19.52 9.62 -9.03
N LYS A 131 -19.27 10.27 -7.90
CA LYS A 131 -18.08 11.13 -7.72
C LYS A 131 -16.77 10.36 -7.75
N LEU A 132 -16.74 9.16 -7.16
CA LEU A 132 -15.54 8.33 -7.09
C LEU A 132 -15.23 7.61 -8.41
N THR A 133 -16.24 7.40 -9.25
CA THR A 133 -16.14 6.69 -10.53
C THR A 133 -16.07 7.60 -11.75
N GLU A 134 -16.30 8.91 -11.59
CA GLU A 134 -16.20 9.94 -12.66
C GLU A 134 -14.95 9.79 -13.54
N TYR A 135 -13.82 9.42 -12.94
CA TYR A 135 -12.54 9.22 -13.63
C TYR A 135 -11.99 7.80 -13.47
N ALA A 136 -12.83 6.78 -13.33
CA ALA A 136 -12.36 5.41 -13.09
C ALA A 136 -12.10 4.60 -14.36
N THR A 137 -12.85 4.84 -15.44
CA THR A 137 -12.71 4.15 -16.73
C THR A 137 -12.96 5.13 -17.89
N TYR A 138 -12.36 4.86 -19.06
CA TYR A 138 -12.74 5.55 -20.29
C TYR A 138 -14.02 4.89 -20.82
N ASN A 139 -15.02 5.71 -21.15
CA ASN A 139 -16.21 5.25 -21.90
C ASN A 139 -15.82 4.84 -23.32
#